data_AF-A0A0A1ZI30-F1
#
_entry.id   AF-A0A0A1ZI30-F1
#
_cell.length_a   1.000
_cell.length_b   1.000
_cell.length_c   1.000
_cell.angle_alpha   90.00
_cell.angle_beta   90.00
_cell.angle_gamma   90.00
#
_symmetry.space_group_name_H-M   'P 1'
#
loop_
_entity.id
_entity.type
_entity.pdbx_description
1 polymer ?
#
loop_
_entity_poly.entity_id
_entity_poly.type
_entity_poly.pdbx_seq_one_letter_code
_entity_poly.pdbx_strand_id
1 'polypeptide(L)'
;MNHKERFSQIIFYLLISKKLLISLIFLLFPFNAIALENKRLNSIKLDYWQTICSSPKNYKHTWIEQPKKYSIKRLSNIAENFRSGYAFSTGEKLIIRDTANKKYYEYLDGSYYPLERSIVCPKAIHEDYVIETSSNKIKACKLNDIDNCKSITIKENTYPYVITSHNDSVLAITNYGDALIFKANEWCRMSLNNEIFMCDKDAKTLEKGRGIQFYSAVDYFGTKLIGHFPTGRLYEFDGNVLKPSNISPPEFNKNSKHYEAQSMAIYCGDLFVGYWPYGEIYRLDSKTNEWSRFVRLFSHPSKNRTPLFGEPVPYSKRLFILKNVLKKFTNFRSSENEDISLAFLGQRVSALVPYNDSLYAITSNLRAWGNNVNPKEFDFLNESQINEYGAIYKIYSEGCNTVKSKID
;
A
#
# COMPACT_ATOMS: atom_id res chain seq x y z
N MET A 1 7.29 91.90 15.55
CA MET A 1 6.62 90.59 15.79
C MET A 1 5.75 90.29 14.58
N ASN A 2 6.13 89.28 13.80
CA ASN A 2 5.62 89.06 12.45
C ASN A 2 4.71 87.82 12.43
N HIS A 3 3.56 87.93 11.75
CA HIS A 3 2.47 86.94 11.74
C HIS A 3 2.84 85.53 11.26
N LYS A 4 4.07 85.34 10.73
CA LYS A 4 4.58 84.05 10.23
C LYS A 4 5.01 83.07 11.33
N GLU A 5 5.37 83.52 12.54
CA GLU A 5 5.86 82.60 13.58
C GLU A 5 4.74 81.88 14.35
N ARG A 6 3.52 82.43 14.39
CA ARG A 6 2.37 81.76 15.04
C ARG A 6 1.77 80.61 14.23
N PHE A 7 1.97 80.56 12.92
CA PHE A 7 1.42 79.48 12.08
C PHE A 7 2.21 78.18 12.15
N SER A 8 3.50 78.23 12.50
CA SER A 8 4.36 77.04 12.57
C SER A 8 4.11 76.21 13.85
N GLN A 9 3.75 76.84 14.96
CA GLN A 9 3.47 76.12 16.22
C GLN A 9 2.14 75.35 16.20
N ILE A 10 1.14 75.81 15.45
CA ILE A 10 -0.18 75.12 15.37
C ILE A 10 -0.10 73.85 14.51
N ILE A 11 0.69 73.86 13.43
CA ILE A 11 0.89 72.67 12.57
C ILE A 11 1.70 71.58 13.30
N PHE A 12 2.62 71.96 14.18
CA PHE A 12 3.42 71.00 14.96
C PHE A 12 2.57 70.26 16.01
N TYR A 13 1.60 70.93 16.64
CA TYR A 13 0.67 70.27 17.58
C TYR A 13 -0.34 69.33 16.89
N LEU A 14 -0.77 69.64 15.66
CA LEU A 14 -1.67 68.77 14.87
C LEU A 14 -0.98 67.50 14.32
N LEU A 15 0.34 67.52 14.13
CA LEU A 15 1.10 66.34 13.69
C LEU A 15 1.46 65.39 14.84
N ILE A 16 1.64 65.91 16.06
CA ILE A 16 1.89 65.08 17.25
C ILE A 16 0.60 64.35 17.69
N SER A 17 -0.59 64.96 17.52
CA SER A 17 -1.85 64.32 17.89
C SER A 17 -2.23 63.14 16.96
N LYS A 18 -1.86 63.17 15.67
CA LYS A 18 -2.09 62.03 14.75
C LYS A 18 -1.19 60.81 15.05
N LYS A 19 0.07 61.03 15.48
CA LYS A 19 0.94 59.91 15.87
C LYS A 19 0.52 59.26 17.19
N LEU A 20 0.05 60.05 18.16
CA LEU A 20 -0.52 59.47 19.39
C LEU A 20 -1.85 58.73 19.14
N LEU A 21 -2.69 59.21 18.21
CA LEU A 21 -3.95 58.52 17.89
C LEU A 21 -3.73 57.18 17.16
N ILE A 22 -2.71 57.09 16.29
CA ILE A 22 -2.36 55.82 15.62
C ILE A 22 -1.75 54.81 16.60
N SER A 23 -0.98 55.25 17.60
CA SER A 23 -0.51 54.36 18.67
C SER A 23 -1.60 53.93 19.65
N LEU A 24 -2.66 54.73 19.86
CA LEU A 24 -3.79 54.33 20.71
C LEU A 24 -4.77 53.37 20.00
N ILE A 25 -4.90 53.45 18.67
CA ILE A 25 -5.74 52.52 17.89
C ILE A 25 -5.15 51.10 17.91
N PHE A 26 -3.83 50.93 18.01
CA PHE A 26 -3.21 49.62 18.18
C PHE A 26 -3.37 49.02 19.59
N LEU A 27 -3.83 49.79 20.58
CA LEU A 27 -4.10 49.30 21.94
C LEU A 27 -5.58 48.91 22.15
N LEU A 28 -6.46 49.18 21.18
CA LEU A 28 -7.89 48.86 21.25
C LEU A 28 -8.34 47.74 20.31
N PHE A 29 -7.46 47.22 19.46
CA PHE A 29 -7.69 45.89 18.93
C PHE A 29 -7.26 44.90 20.02
N PRO A 30 -8.19 44.16 20.66
CA PRO A 30 -7.75 42.98 21.37
C PRO A 30 -6.91 42.21 20.36
N PHE A 31 -5.64 41.95 20.69
CA PHE A 31 -4.96 40.82 20.10
C PHE A 31 -5.95 39.69 20.33
N ASN A 32 -6.69 39.33 19.29
CA ASN A 32 -7.37 38.06 19.23
C ASN A 32 -6.22 37.11 19.44
N ALA A 33 -6.04 36.67 20.69
CA ALA A 33 -5.25 35.53 21.01
C ALA A 33 -5.91 34.47 20.14
N ILE A 34 -5.31 34.26 18.96
CA ILE A 34 -5.69 33.18 18.06
C ILE A 34 -5.53 32.00 18.98
N ALA A 35 -6.66 31.48 19.44
CA ALA A 35 -6.69 30.31 20.27
C ALA A 35 -5.89 29.30 19.45
N LEU A 36 -4.68 28.98 19.92
CA LEU A 36 -3.90 27.88 19.42
C LEU A 36 -4.72 26.67 19.85
N GLU A 37 -5.72 26.38 19.03
CA GLU A 37 -6.59 25.23 19.15
C GLU A 37 -5.62 24.06 19.26
N ASN A 38 -5.63 23.40 20.42
CA ASN A 38 -4.69 22.35 20.76
C ASN A 38 -4.82 21.25 19.71
N LYS A 39 -3.97 21.33 18.68
CA LYS A 39 -4.00 20.40 17.56
C LYS A 39 -3.68 19.02 18.11
N ARG A 40 -4.67 18.13 18.12
CA ARG A 40 -4.52 16.77 18.63
C ARG A 40 -3.54 16.02 17.73
N LEU A 41 -2.39 15.67 18.29
CA LEU A 41 -1.43 14.77 17.66
C LEU A 41 -1.91 13.33 17.87
N ASN A 42 -2.16 12.63 16.78
CA ASN A 42 -2.52 11.23 16.78
C ASN A 42 -1.32 10.39 16.34
N SER A 43 -1.28 9.12 16.75
CA SER A 43 -0.24 8.20 16.33
C SER A 43 -0.76 6.77 16.24
N ILE A 44 -0.22 5.98 15.32
CA ILE A 44 -0.48 4.56 15.18
C ILE A 44 0.83 3.81 14.93
N LYS A 45 0.98 2.62 15.50
CA LYS A 45 2.09 1.72 15.18
C LYS A 45 1.90 1.20 13.74
N LEU A 46 2.94 1.24 12.93
CA LEU A 46 2.89 0.64 11.60
C LEU A 46 3.10 -0.87 11.71
N ASP A 47 2.01 -1.61 11.64
CA ASP A 47 1.99 -3.07 11.49
C ASP A 47 1.22 -3.42 10.22
N TYR A 48 1.96 -3.65 9.15
CA TYR A 48 1.39 -4.09 7.89
C TYR A 48 2.29 -5.13 7.22
N TRP A 49 1.67 -5.97 6.42
CA TRP A 49 2.32 -6.93 5.54
C TRP A 49 1.83 -6.71 4.13
N GLN A 50 2.72 -6.69 3.17
CA GLN A 50 2.35 -6.57 1.76
C GLN A 50 3.13 -7.62 0.98
N THR A 51 2.45 -8.69 0.57
CA THR A 51 2.89 -9.86 -0.23
C THR A 51 4.26 -10.46 0.15
N ILE A 52 5.34 -9.69 -0.01
CA ILE A 52 6.73 -10.09 0.12
C ILE A 52 7.37 -9.56 1.42
N CYS A 53 6.92 -8.42 1.95
CA CYS A 53 7.66 -7.71 3.01
C CYS A 53 6.72 -7.14 4.09
N SER A 54 7.17 -7.21 5.34
CA SER A 54 6.55 -6.52 6.48
C SER A 54 6.97 -5.05 6.56
N SER A 55 6.18 -4.27 7.29
CA SER A 55 6.61 -2.96 7.81
C SER A 55 7.82 -3.11 8.75
N PRO A 56 8.67 -2.09 8.81
CA PRO A 56 9.76 -2.08 9.77
C PRO A 56 9.22 -2.02 11.20
N LYS A 57 9.85 -2.76 12.13
CA LYS A 57 9.50 -2.72 13.55
C LYS A 57 9.74 -1.34 14.14
N ASN A 58 8.94 -0.99 15.16
CA ASN A 58 9.11 0.22 15.97
C ASN A 58 8.98 1.51 15.14
N TYR A 59 8.08 1.53 14.16
CA TYR A 59 7.69 2.76 13.48
C TYR A 59 6.30 3.16 13.92
N LYS A 60 6.15 4.45 14.19
CA LYS A 60 4.86 5.08 14.46
C LYS A 60 4.60 6.07 13.33
N HIS A 61 3.41 5.98 12.74
CA HIS A 61 2.89 7.03 11.88
C HIS A 61 2.11 8.01 12.74
N THR A 62 2.44 9.28 12.63
CA THR A 62 1.88 10.39 13.40
C THR A 62 1.18 11.36 12.48
N TRP A 63 0.09 11.96 12.93
CA TRP A 63 -0.57 13.00 12.16
C TRP A 63 -1.27 14.01 13.06
N ILE A 64 -1.40 15.22 12.53
CA ILE A 64 -2.19 16.29 13.14
C ILE A 64 -3.61 16.23 12.60
N GLU A 65 -4.59 16.28 13.50
CA GLU A 65 -6.00 16.26 13.08
C GLU A 65 -6.40 17.58 12.40
N GLN A 66 -6.61 17.54 11.08
CA GLN A 66 -7.01 18.70 10.27
C GLN A 66 -7.78 18.26 9.01
N PRO A 67 -8.46 19.17 8.29
CA PRO A 67 -9.01 18.86 6.97
C PRO A 67 -7.91 18.32 6.05
N LYS A 68 -8.07 17.10 5.56
CA LYS A 68 -7.02 16.41 4.81
C LYS A 68 -7.10 16.84 3.35
N LYS A 69 -6.00 17.41 2.83
CA LYS A 69 -5.84 17.73 1.41
C LYS A 69 -4.67 16.94 0.88
N TYR A 70 -4.98 15.95 0.06
CA TYR A 70 -3.97 15.11 -0.57
C TYR A 70 -3.48 15.75 -1.88
N SER A 71 -2.17 15.70 -2.09
CA SER A 71 -1.54 15.94 -3.38
C SER A 71 -0.89 14.65 -3.86
N ILE A 72 -0.95 14.39 -5.16
CA ILE A 72 -0.38 13.20 -5.78
C ILE A 72 0.60 13.66 -6.85
N LYS A 73 1.86 13.26 -6.72
CA LYS A 73 2.92 13.56 -7.68
C LYS A 73 3.56 12.28 -8.18
N ARG A 74 3.55 12.08 -9.50
CA ARG A 74 4.37 11.05 -10.15
C ARG A 74 5.85 11.44 -10.04
N LEU A 75 6.68 10.50 -9.60
CA LEU A 75 8.14 10.67 -9.51
C LEU A 75 8.80 10.31 -10.84
N SER A 76 10.10 10.62 -10.96
CA SER A 76 10.91 10.19 -12.11
C SER A 76 10.91 8.67 -12.25
N ASN A 77 11.11 8.18 -13.47
CA ASN A 77 11.28 6.76 -13.72
C ASN A 77 12.61 6.29 -13.11
N ILE A 78 12.62 5.09 -12.54
CA ILE A 78 13.84 4.50 -11.93
C ILE A 78 14.81 4.04 -13.01
N ALA A 79 14.30 3.35 -14.01
CA ALA A 79 15.01 2.83 -15.17
C ALA A 79 14.04 2.68 -16.35
N GLU A 80 14.55 2.68 -17.57
CA GLU A 80 13.76 2.58 -18.81
C GLU A 80 12.91 1.30 -18.88
N ASN A 81 13.41 0.22 -18.30
CA ASN A 81 12.84 -1.13 -18.32
C ASN A 81 12.16 -1.52 -16.99
N PHE A 82 11.99 -0.59 -16.04
CA PHE A 82 11.35 -0.86 -14.76
C PHE A 82 9.83 -0.87 -14.91
N ARG A 83 9.22 -2.07 -14.99
CA ARG A 83 7.75 -2.24 -15.18
C ARG A 83 7.07 -3.17 -14.18
N SER A 84 7.86 -3.94 -13.45
CA SER A 84 7.38 -4.83 -12.38
C SER A 84 8.07 -4.50 -11.07
N GLY A 85 7.49 -3.54 -10.37
CA GLY A 85 8.06 -2.94 -9.17
C GLY A 85 7.37 -3.36 -7.89
N TYR A 86 8.12 -3.34 -6.80
CA TYR A 86 7.59 -3.42 -5.45
C TYR A 86 8.39 -2.47 -4.55
N ALA A 87 7.81 -1.94 -3.47
CA ALA A 87 8.57 -1.17 -2.48
C ALA A 87 8.24 -1.53 -1.06
N PHE A 88 9.20 -1.24 -0.19
CA PHE A 88 9.09 -1.38 1.23
C PHE A 88 10.01 -0.36 1.91
N SER A 89 9.77 -0.10 3.19
CA SER A 89 10.63 0.72 4.01
C SER A 89 11.47 -0.17 4.92
N THR A 90 12.77 0.06 5.00
CA THR A 90 13.60 -0.50 6.10
C THR A 90 13.53 0.37 7.35
N GLY A 91 12.72 1.43 7.28
CA GLY A 91 12.56 2.44 8.30
C GLY A 91 13.46 3.65 8.11
N GLU A 92 14.72 3.41 7.74
CA GLU A 92 15.69 4.47 7.41
C GLU A 92 15.68 4.81 5.91
N LYS A 93 15.24 3.86 5.07
CA LYS A 93 15.31 3.96 3.62
C LYS A 93 14.02 3.48 3.00
N LEU A 94 13.59 4.17 1.95
CA LEU A 94 12.60 3.64 1.02
C LEU A 94 13.33 2.81 -0.05
N ILE A 95 13.05 1.52 -0.08
CA ILE A 95 13.67 0.57 -1.00
C ILE A 95 12.67 0.18 -2.09
N ILE A 96 13.12 0.24 -3.34
CA ILE A 96 12.37 -0.20 -4.49
C ILE A 96 13.06 -1.43 -5.07
N ARG A 97 12.28 -2.48 -5.31
CA ARG A 97 12.72 -3.72 -5.93
C ARG A 97 12.16 -3.82 -7.33
N ASP A 98 13.05 -3.95 -8.31
CA ASP A 98 12.73 -4.43 -9.65
C ASP A 98 12.61 -5.94 -9.59
N THR A 99 11.38 -6.42 -9.53
CA THR A 99 11.10 -7.85 -9.38
C THR A 99 11.46 -8.65 -10.63
N ALA A 100 11.40 -8.03 -11.82
CA ALA A 100 11.69 -8.71 -13.07
C ALA A 100 13.20 -8.82 -13.31
N ASN A 101 13.94 -7.74 -13.07
CA ASN A 101 15.38 -7.70 -13.32
C ASN A 101 16.23 -7.98 -12.07
N LYS A 102 15.60 -8.27 -10.93
CA LYS A 102 16.24 -8.57 -9.63
C LYS A 102 17.18 -7.46 -9.13
N LYS A 103 16.87 -6.20 -9.45
CA LYS A 103 17.63 -5.02 -9.00
C LYS A 103 16.96 -4.34 -7.82
N TYR A 104 17.75 -3.61 -7.05
CA TYR A 104 17.28 -2.83 -5.91
C TYR A 104 17.74 -1.38 -6.05
N TYR A 105 16.90 -0.46 -5.58
CA TYR A 105 17.17 0.97 -5.59
C TYR A 105 16.77 1.56 -4.25
N GLU A 106 17.58 2.50 -3.76
CA GLU A 106 17.26 3.36 -2.64
C GLU A 106 16.72 4.69 -3.15
N TYR A 107 15.58 5.14 -2.62
CA TYR A 107 15.06 6.48 -2.90
C TYR A 107 15.52 7.46 -1.82
N LEU A 108 16.27 8.47 -2.25
CA LEU A 108 16.83 9.51 -1.40
C LEU A 108 16.78 10.85 -2.14
N ASP A 109 16.27 11.89 -1.46
CA ASP A 109 16.26 13.27 -1.95
C ASP A 109 15.73 13.46 -3.39
N GLY A 110 14.66 12.74 -3.73
CA GLY A 110 14.03 12.84 -5.03
C GLY A 110 14.66 11.99 -6.14
N SER A 111 15.71 11.24 -5.82
CA SER A 111 16.48 10.43 -6.78
C SER A 111 16.54 8.96 -6.38
N TYR A 112 16.90 8.09 -7.33
CA TYR A 112 17.05 6.65 -7.10
C TYR A 112 18.51 6.24 -7.27
N TYR A 113 19.03 5.50 -6.30
CA TYR A 113 20.40 5.02 -6.29
C TYR A 113 20.41 3.50 -6.36
N PRO A 114 21.04 2.88 -7.38
CA PRO A 114 21.11 1.44 -7.47
C PRO A 114 21.90 0.85 -6.30
N LEU A 115 21.44 -0.27 -5.77
CA LEU A 115 22.12 -1.02 -4.71
C LEU A 115 22.79 -2.26 -5.29
N GLU A 116 24.06 -2.47 -4.95
CA GLU A 116 24.84 -3.62 -5.42
C GLU A 116 24.38 -4.94 -4.82
N ARG A 117 23.77 -4.89 -3.63
CA ARG A 117 23.35 -6.07 -2.87
C ARG A 117 21.85 -6.16 -2.79
N SER A 118 21.34 -7.38 -2.78
CA SER A 118 19.94 -7.63 -2.46
C SER A 118 19.66 -7.21 -1.02
N ILE A 119 18.60 -6.44 -0.83
CA ILE A 119 18.09 -6.14 0.50
C ILE A 119 17.11 -7.24 0.87
N VAL A 120 17.45 -8.01 1.90
CA VAL A 120 16.55 -8.99 2.48
C VAL A 120 15.43 -8.21 3.17
N CYS A 121 14.18 -8.46 2.78
CA CYS A 121 13.05 -7.86 3.48
C CYS A 121 13.09 -8.24 4.96
N PRO A 122 12.64 -7.34 5.86
CA PRO A 122 12.61 -7.64 7.27
C PRO A 122 11.96 -9.01 7.49
N LYS A 123 12.61 -9.87 8.29
CA LYS A 123 12.00 -11.16 8.67
C LYS A 123 10.60 -10.88 9.21
N ALA A 124 9.68 -11.80 8.99
CA ALA A 124 8.33 -11.77 9.54
C ALA A 124 8.40 -11.95 11.07
N ILE A 125 8.85 -10.91 11.76
CA ILE A 125 8.79 -10.84 13.20
C ILE A 125 7.57 -9.98 13.51
N HIS A 126 6.43 -10.63 13.73
CA HIS A 126 5.18 -9.98 14.08
C HIS A 126 4.99 -10.06 15.59
N GLU A 127 4.89 -8.89 16.22
CA GLU A 127 4.77 -8.77 17.67
C GLU A 127 5.84 -9.61 18.38
N ASP A 128 5.40 -10.60 19.14
CA ASP A 128 6.21 -11.48 19.98
C ASP A 128 6.58 -12.81 19.30
N TYR A 129 6.42 -12.92 17.98
CA TYR A 129 6.67 -14.17 17.25
C TYR A 129 7.82 -14.05 16.25
N VAL A 130 8.65 -15.09 16.18
CA VAL A 130 9.62 -15.30 15.10
C VAL A 130 9.02 -16.28 14.11
N ILE A 131 9.00 -15.92 12.82
CA ILE A 131 8.46 -16.79 11.77
C ILE A 131 9.54 -17.05 10.73
N GLU A 132 9.75 -18.33 10.43
CA GLU A 132 10.69 -18.78 9.40
C GLU A 132 9.94 -19.56 8.32
N THR A 133 10.29 -19.32 7.07
CA THR A 133 9.64 -19.94 5.92
C THR A 133 10.66 -20.66 5.06
N SER A 134 10.38 -21.90 4.67
CA SER A 134 11.10 -22.65 3.64
C SER A 134 10.15 -23.04 2.50
N SER A 135 10.66 -23.74 1.48
CA SER A 135 9.88 -24.15 0.29
C SER A 135 8.71 -25.10 0.58
N ASN A 136 8.66 -25.71 1.76
CA ASN A 136 7.67 -26.71 2.15
C ASN A 136 7.29 -26.66 3.64
N LYS A 137 7.74 -25.65 4.39
CA LYS A 137 7.52 -25.57 5.84
C LYS A 137 7.40 -24.12 6.30
N ILE A 138 6.57 -23.92 7.32
CA ILE A 138 6.53 -22.67 8.08
C ILE A 138 6.81 -23.02 9.53
N LYS A 139 7.71 -22.27 10.18
CA LYS A 139 8.01 -22.38 11.60
C LYS A 139 7.59 -21.12 12.33
N ALA A 140 7.09 -21.26 13.55
CA ALA A 140 6.84 -20.16 14.46
C ALA A 140 7.18 -20.54 15.90
N CYS A 141 7.62 -19.55 16.67
CA CYS A 141 7.97 -19.60 18.09
C CYS A 141 7.76 -18.21 18.68
N LYS A 142 7.61 -18.12 20.00
CA LYS A 142 7.67 -16.84 20.69
C LYS A 142 9.12 -16.33 20.72
N LEU A 143 9.31 -15.01 20.75
CA LEU A 143 10.62 -14.36 20.80
C LEU A 143 11.43 -14.76 22.04
N ASN A 144 10.75 -15.02 23.15
CA ASN A 144 11.37 -15.49 24.39
C ASN A 144 11.54 -17.02 24.47
N ASP A 145 11.19 -17.75 23.40
CA ASP A 145 11.20 -19.21 23.34
C ASP A 145 11.62 -19.72 21.95
N ILE A 146 12.72 -19.16 21.43
CA ILE A 146 13.23 -19.43 20.08
C ILE A 146 13.69 -20.89 19.92
N ASP A 147 14.10 -21.56 21.00
CA ASP A 147 14.57 -22.95 20.92
C ASP A 147 13.42 -23.96 20.71
N ASN A 148 12.16 -23.55 20.93
CA ASN A 148 10.99 -24.42 20.86
C ASN A 148 10.05 -24.13 19.67
N CYS A 149 10.58 -23.63 18.55
CA CYS A 149 9.77 -23.36 17.36
C CYS A 149 9.04 -24.62 16.85
N LYS A 150 7.73 -24.50 16.69
CA LYS A 150 6.92 -25.52 16.01
C LYS A 150 6.81 -25.23 14.55
N SER A 151 6.56 -26.28 13.80
CA SER A 151 6.55 -26.22 12.35
C SER A 151 5.37 -26.96 11.77
N ILE A 152 4.84 -26.43 10.67
CA ILE A 152 3.79 -27.05 9.88
C ILE A 152 4.26 -27.21 8.44
N THR A 153 3.96 -28.35 7.83
CA THR A 153 4.25 -28.64 6.42
C THR A 153 3.22 -27.94 5.55
N ILE A 154 3.70 -27.27 4.50
CA ILE A 154 2.90 -26.71 3.41
C ILE A 154 3.26 -27.42 2.11
N LYS A 155 2.44 -27.25 1.08
CA LYS A 155 2.71 -27.81 -0.24
C LYS A 155 4.06 -27.28 -0.77
N GLU A 156 4.85 -28.16 -1.37
CA GLU A 156 6.12 -27.77 -2.00
C GLU A 156 5.90 -26.68 -3.06
N ASN A 157 6.85 -25.74 -3.15
CA ASN A 157 6.79 -24.57 -4.03
C ASN A 157 5.64 -23.60 -3.71
N THR A 158 5.07 -23.71 -2.51
CA THR A 158 4.20 -22.68 -1.94
C THR A 158 4.93 -21.89 -0.88
N TYR A 159 4.46 -20.67 -0.63
CA TYR A 159 5.08 -19.75 0.31
C TYR A 159 4.02 -18.79 0.86
N PRO A 160 4.17 -18.29 2.10
CA PRO A 160 3.28 -17.28 2.66
C PRO A 160 3.25 -16.01 1.81
N TYR A 161 2.05 -15.62 1.36
CA TYR A 161 1.82 -14.29 0.81
C TYR A 161 1.40 -13.29 1.89
N VAL A 162 0.78 -13.77 2.97
CA VAL A 162 0.38 -12.93 4.10
C VAL A 162 0.81 -13.59 5.39
N ILE A 163 1.39 -12.77 6.26
CA ILE A 163 1.64 -13.09 7.65
C ILE A 163 1.14 -11.90 8.48
N THR A 164 0.39 -12.17 9.55
CA THR A 164 -0.05 -11.17 10.53
C THR A 164 -0.23 -11.84 11.89
N SER A 165 -0.30 -11.07 12.97
CA SER A 165 -0.67 -11.58 14.29
C SER A 165 -1.82 -10.80 14.90
N HIS A 166 -2.53 -11.40 15.85
CA HIS A 166 -3.55 -10.77 16.68
C HIS A 166 -3.85 -11.64 17.90
N ASN A 167 -4.03 -11.04 19.08
CA ASN A 167 -4.45 -11.73 20.31
C ASN A 167 -3.70 -13.06 20.57
N ASP A 168 -2.36 -13.00 20.62
CA ASP A 168 -1.47 -14.16 20.81
C ASP A 168 -1.59 -15.27 19.75
N SER A 169 -2.06 -14.92 18.55
CA SER A 169 -2.10 -15.83 17.41
C SER A 169 -1.37 -15.24 16.22
N VAL A 170 -0.71 -16.10 15.44
CA VAL A 170 -0.16 -15.75 14.13
C VAL A 170 -1.00 -16.40 13.05
N LEU A 171 -1.38 -15.64 12.03
CA LEU A 171 -1.99 -16.13 10.80
C LEU A 171 -0.95 -16.11 9.69
N ALA A 172 -0.78 -17.23 9.00
CA ALA A 172 0.00 -17.33 7.76
C ALA A 172 -0.89 -17.90 6.66
N ILE A 173 -0.93 -17.25 5.49
CA ILE A 173 -1.69 -17.73 4.33
C ILE A 173 -0.78 -17.84 3.13
N THR A 174 -0.72 -19.03 2.52
CA THR A 174 0.11 -19.28 1.36
C THR A 174 -0.49 -18.72 0.07
N ASN A 175 0.33 -18.62 -0.98
CA ASN A 175 -0.11 -18.35 -2.34
C ASN A 175 -1.12 -19.37 -2.91
N TYR A 176 -1.38 -20.49 -2.22
CA TYR A 176 -2.41 -21.47 -2.55
C TYR A 176 -3.74 -21.27 -1.80
N GLY A 177 -3.79 -20.31 -0.87
CA GLY A 177 -4.91 -20.14 0.06
C GLY A 177 -4.91 -21.18 1.18
N ASP A 178 -3.76 -21.77 1.52
CA ASP A 178 -3.61 -22.59 2.74
C ASP A 178 -3.48 -21.63 3.92
N ALA A 179 -4.56 -21.44 4.68
CA ALA A 179 -4.59 -20.59 5.86
C ALA A 179 -4.22 -21.40 7.10
N LEU A 180 -3.24 -20.93 7.84
CA LEU A 180 -2.67 -21.60 9.00
C LEU A 180 -2.65 -20.64 10.17
N ILE A 181 -3.05 -21.11 11.34
CA ILE A 181 -2.99 -20.34 12.58
C ILE A 181 -2.01 -21.01 13.53
N PHE A 182 -1.09 -20.22 14.08
CA PHE A 182 -0.24 -20.62 15.19
C PHE A 182 -0.75 -19.97 16.46
N LYS A 183 -1.17 -20.77 17.43
CA LYS A 183 -1.74 -20.32 18.70
C LYS A 183 -1.37 -21.31 19.80
N ALA A 184 -1.10 -20.81 21.01
CA ALA A 184 -0.75 -21.64 22.16
C ALA A 184 0.42 -22.61 21.88
N ASN A 185 1.42 -22.13 21.14
CA ASN A 185 2.59 -22.91 20.71
C ASN A 185 2.25 -24.14 19.82
N GLU A 186 1.14 -24.11 19.10
CA GLU A 186 0.73 -25.15 18.16
C GLU A 186 0.26 -24.57 16.83
N TRP A 187 0.52 -25.28 15.74
CA TRP A 187 -0.02 -24.97 14.43
C TRP A 187 -1.34 -25.69 14.21
N CYS A 188 -2.32 -25.00 13.65
CA CYS A 188 -3.53 -25.57 13.14
C CYS A 188 -3.79 -25.09 11.71
N ARG A 189 -4.16 -26.00 10.82
CA ARG A 189 -4.63 -25.63 9.49
C ARG A 189 -6.09 -25.20 9.58
N MET A 190 -6.46 -24.19 8.81
CA MET A 190 -7.82 -23.66 8.81
C MET A 190 -8.61 -24.22 7.63
N SER A 191 -9.82 -24.71 7.92
CA SER A 191 -10.81 -25.08 6.90
C SER A 191 -11.73 -23.90 6.59
N LEU A 192 -12.14 -23.80 5.33
CA LEU A 192 -13.04 -22.77 4.84
C LEU A 192 -14.48 -23.29 4.81
N ASN A 193 -15.36 -22.71 5.61
CA ASN A 193 -16.79 -23.00 5.61
C ASN A 193 -17.58 -21.68 5.57
N ASN A 194 -18.50 -21.53 4.62
CA ASN A 194 -19.31 -20.31 4.44
C ASN A 194 -18.48 -19.01 4.48
N GLU A 195 -17.35 -18.99 3.76
CA GLU A 195 -16.43 -17.84 3.68
C GLU A 195 -15.65 -17.54 4.97
N ILE A 196 -15.80 -18.36 6.02
CA ILE A 196 -15.07 -18.24 7.28
C ILE A 196 -14.00 -19.33 7.33
N PHE A 197 -12.77 -18.93 7.58
CA PHE A 197 -11.70 -19.86 7.91
C PHE A 197 -11.63 -20.02 9.43
N MET A 198 -11.54 -21.28 9.88
CA MET A 198 -11.37 -21.62 11.28
C MET A 198 -10.46 -22.84 11.41
N CYS A 199 -9.71 -22.93 12.51
CA CYS A 199 -8.89 -24.09 12.83
C CYS A 199 -9.69 -25.40 12.71
N ASP A 200 -9.14 -26.35 11.96
CA ASP A 200 -9.67 -27.69 11.75
C ASP A 200 -8.52 -28.69 11.91
N LYS A 201 -8.60 -29.50 12.96
CA LYS A 201 -7.54 -30.46 13.32
C LYS A 201 -7.41 -31.59 12.31
N ASP A 202 -8.46 -31.85 11.54
CA ASP A 202 -8.49 -32.90 10.52
C ASP A 202 -8.11 -32.37 9.13
N ALA A 203 -7.87 -31.06 9.01
CA ALA A 203 -7.52 -30.43 7.74
C ALA A 203 -6.14 -30.89 7.24
N LYS A 204 -6.17 -31.57 6.09
CA LYS A 204 -4.96 -32.02 5.38
C LYS A 204 -4.31 -30.87 4.63
N THR A 205 -3.01 -31.02 4.34
CA THR A 205 -2.27 -30.11 3.46
C THR A 205 -2.97 -29.99 2.11
N LEU A 206 -3.04 -28.77 1.57
CA LEU A 206 -3.64 -28.53 0.26
C LEU A 206 -2.78 -29.13 -0.85
N GLU A 207 -3.37 -29.98 -1.69
CA GLU A 207 -2.70 -30.52 -2.86
C GLU A 207 -2.76 -29.59 -4.08
N LYS A 208 -3.79 -28.75 -4.14
CA LYS A 208 -4.04 -27.77 -5.22
C LYS A 208 -4.47 -26.44 -4.62
N GLY A 209 -4.19 -25.34 -5.32
CA GLY A 209 -4.63 -24.01 -4.90
C GLY A 209 -6.15 -23.90 -4.88
N ARG A 210 -6.69 -23.18 -3.89
CA ARG A 210 -8.14 -22.97 -3.70
C ARG A 210 -8.77 -21.99 -4.71
N GLY A 211 -7.99 -21.38 -5.58
CA GLY A 211 -8.44 -20.29 -6.44
C GLY A 211 -8.74 -18.98 -5.68
N ILE A 212 -8.33 -18.91 -4.42
CA ILE A 212 -8.39 -17.72 -3.57
C ILE A 212 -6.99 -17.44 -3.03
N GLN A 213 -6.67 -16.16 -2.87
CA GLN A 213 -5.37 -15.71 -2.39
C GLN A 213 -5.56 -14.48 -1.50
N PHE A 214 -4.58 -14.23 -0.65
CA PHE A 214 -4.52 -13.04 0.19
C PHE A 214 -3.18 -12.37 -0.03
N TYR A 215 -3.17 -11.04 -0.12
CA TYR A 215 -1.99 -10.31 -0.61
C TYR A 215 -1.41 -9.28 0.35
N SER A 216 -2.22 -8.77 1.28
CA SER A 216 -1.78 -7.77 2.23
C SER A 216 -2.50 -7.92 3.55
N ALA A 217 -1.89 -7.44 4.63
CA ALA A 217 -2.50 -7.28 5.94
C ALA A 217 -2.15 -5.91 6.54
N VAL A 218 -3.04 -5.36 7.36
CA VAL A 218 -2.82 -4.09 8.07
C VAL A 218 -3.60 -4.10 9.39
N ASP A 219 -3.00 -3.54 10.44
CA ASP A 219 -3.71 -3.24 11.69
C ASP A 219 -4.38 -1.86 11.62
N TYR A 220 -5.67 -1.84 11.30
CA TYR A 220 -6.47 -0.62 11.26
C TYR A 220 -7.22 -0.42 12.57
N PHE A 221 -6.63 0.39 13.45
CA PHE A 221 -7.19 0.75 14.76
C PHE A 221 -7.62 -0.47 15.61
N GLY A 222 -6.78 -1.52 15.63
CA GLY A 222 -7.01 -2.76 16.38
C GLY A 222 -7.68 -3.86 15.56
N THR A 223 -8.20 -3.56 14.37
CA THR A 223 -8.77 -4.55 13.46
C THR A 223 -7.69 -5.02 12.47
N LYS A 224 -7.33 -6.30 12.50
CA LYS A 224 -6.41 -6.88 11.50
C LYS A 224 -7.16 -7.19 10.22
N LEU A 225 -6.97 -6.34 9.22
CA LEU A 225 -7.55 -6.48 7.90
C LEU A 225 -6.62 -7.22 6.97
N ILE A 226 -7.16 -8.05 6.07
CA ILE A 226 -6.42 -8.84 5.09
C ILE A 226 -7.07 -8.71 3.72
N GLY A 227 -6.30 -8.36 2.70
CA GLY A 227 -6.78 -8.14 1.33
C GLY A 227 -6.96 -9.45 0.56
N HIS A 228 -8.16 -9.68 0.01
CA HIS A 228 -8.57 -10.93 -0.63
C HIS A 228 -8.66 -10.85 -2.17
N PHE A 229 -8.34 -11.98 -2.80
CA PHE A 229 -8.66 -12.32 -4.19
C PHE A 229 -9.56 -13.56 -4.21
N PRO A 230 -10.62 -13.61 -5.04
CA PRO A 230 -10.85 -12.75 -6.21
C PRO A 230 -11.86 -11.62 -6.05
N THR A 231 -12.32 -11.36 -4.83
CA THR A 231 -13.42 -10.41 -4.64
C THR A 231 -12.96 -8.97 -4.43
N GLY A 232 -11.70 -8.74 -4.08
CA GLY A 232 -11.23 -7.43 -3.62
C GLY A 232 -11.74 -7.04 -2.22
N ARG A 233 -12.46 -7.93 -1.54
CA ARG A 233 -12.93 -7.69 -0.17
C ARG A 233 -11.77 -7.63 0.80
N LEU A 234 -12.04 -7.01 1.94
CA LEU A 234 -11.21 -7.15 3.12
C LEU A 234 -11.78 -8.30 3.97
N TYR A 235 -10.89 -9.06 4.57
CA TYR A 235 -11.19 -10.02 5.61
C TYR A 235 -10.64 -9.49 6.94
N GLU A 236 -11.22 -9.94 8.04
CA GLU A 236 -10.82 -9.61 9.40
C GLU A 236 -10.32 -10.87 10.09
N PHE A 237 -9.17 -10.76 10.75
CA PHE A 237 -8.63 -11.81 11.61
C PHE A 237 -8.74 -11.39 13.09
N ASP A 238 -9.52 -12.15 13.86
CA ASP A 238 -9.77 -11.86 15.28
C ASP A 238 -8.90 -12.66 16.26
N GLY A 239 -7.86 -13.33 15.74
CA GLY A 239 -6.99 -14.21 16.52
C GLY A 239 -7.51 -15.65 16.64
N ASN A 240 -8.69 -15.95 16.09
CA ASN A 240 -9.23 -17.31 16.02
C ASN A 240 -9.74 -17.66 14.62
N VAL A 241 -10.48 -16.75 13.99
CA VAL A 241 -11.08 -16.95 12.67
C VAL A 241 -10.69 -15.83 11.72
N LEU A 242 -10.73 -16.15 10.43
CA LEU A 242 -10.59 -15.18 9.34
C LEU A 242 -11.91 -15.16 8.57
N LYS A 243 -12.59 -14.01 8.56
CA LYS A 243 -13.95 -13.84 7.99
C LYS A 243 -14.06 -12.57 7.15
N PRO A 244 -15.06 -12.43 6.26
CA PRO A 244 -15.27 -11.18 5.54
C PRO A 244 -15.45 -10.01 6.50
N SER A 245 -14.78 -8.88 6.22
CA SER A 245 -14.86 -7.67 7.04
C SER A 245 -16.07 -6.82 6.65
N ASN A 246 -16.76 -6.28 7.65
CA ASN A 246 -17.91 -5.37 7.49
C ASN A 246 -17.50 -3.98 6.96
N ILE A 247 -16.20 -3.66 6.96
CA ILE A 247 -15.69 -2.36 6.46
C ILE A 247 -15.02 -2.50 5.10
N SER A 248 -15.31 -3.55 4.32
CA SER A 248 -14.87 -3.64 2.92
C SER A 248 -15.44 -2.48 2.08
N PRO A 249 -14.75 -1.99 1.03
CA PRO A 249 -15.33 -0.99 0.14
C PRO A 249 -16.66 -1.50 -0.46
N PRO A 250 -17.74 -0.71 -0.49
CA PRO A 250 -19.09 -1.18 -0.85
C PRO A 250 -19.20 -1.83 -2.23
N GLU A 251 -18.37 -1.43 -3.18
CA GLU A 251 -18.33 -1.98 -4.52
C GLU A 251 -17.77 -3.41 -4.58
N PHE A 252 -16.96 -3.81 -3.60
CA PHE A 252 -16.41 -5.16 -3.49
C PHE A 252 -17.32 -6.01 -2.62
N ASN A 253 -18.46 -6.41 -3.18
CA ASN A 253 -19.34 -7.40 -2.57
C ASN A 253 -18.92 -8.83 -2.96
N LYS A 254 -19.67 -9.84 -2.49
CA LYS A 254 -19.42 -11.26 -2.78
C LYS A 254 -19.40 -11.60 -4.28
N ASN A 255 -20.05 -10.80 -5.12
CA ASN A 255 -20.16 -11.03 -6.57
C ASN A 255 -19.05 -10.36 -7.38
N SER A 256 -18.25 -9.50 -6.75
CA SER A 256 -17.03 -8.98 -7.37
C SER A 256 -16.10 -10.15 -7.70
N LYS A 257 -15.59 -10.18 -8.93
CA LYS A 257 -14.66 -11.20 -9.41
C LYS A 257 -13.48 -10.51 -10.07
N HIS A 258 -12.30 -11.11 -9.93
CA HIS A 258 -11.05 -10.66 -10.51
C HIS A 258 -10.52 -9.34 -9.91
N TYR A 259 -10.87 -9.04 -8.67
CA TYR A 259 -10.23 -7.97 -7.92
C TYR A 259 -9.29 -8.55 -6.86
N GLU A 260 -8.12 -7.94 -6.74
CA GLU A 260 -7.13 -8.27 -5.71
C GLU A 260 -6.89 -7.02 -4.87
N ALA A 261 -7.19 -7.08 -3.57
CA ALA A 261 -6.75 -6.07 -2.61
C ALA A 261 -5.26 -6.32 -2.27
N GLN A 262 -4.36 -5.75 -3.06
CA GLN A 262 -2.95 -6.17 -3.11
C GLN A 262 -2.06 -5.47 -2.10
N SER A 263 -2.35 -4.21 -1.80
CA SER A 263 -1.57 -3.41 -0.88
C SER A 263 -2.49 -2.63 0.03
N MET A 264 -2.06 -2.45 1.28
CA MET A 264 -2.78 -1.66 2.26
C MET A 264 -1.81 -0.85 3.10
N ALA A 265 -2.23 0.36 3.47
CA ALA A 265 -1.47 1.23 4.35
C ALA A 265 -2.40 2.18 5.11
N ILE A 266 -1.93 2.63 6.28
CA ILE A 266 -2.56 3.72 7.02
C ILE A 266 -1.73 4.96 6.80
N TYR A 267 -2.37 6.04 6.38
CA TYR A 267 -1.71 7.31 6.15
C TYR A 267 -2.62 8.47 6.55
N CYS A 268 -2.13 9.35 7.42
CA CYS A 268 -2.92 10.41 8.06
C CYS A 268 -4.17 9.88 8.79
N GLY A 269 -4.09 8.68 9.37
CA GLY A 269 -5.23 8.00 10.00
C GLY A 269 -6.20 7.30 9.06
N ASP A 270 -6.14 7.54 7.74
CA ASP A 270 -7.04 6.88 6.79
C ASP A 270 -6.46 5.55 6.30
N LEU A 271 -7.34 4.60 5.99
CA LEU A 271 -6.97 3.35 5.35
C LEU A 271 -6.98 3.52 3.83
N PHE A 272 -5.86 3.18 3.20
CA PHE A 272 -5.70 3.11 1.74
C PHE A 272 -5.55 1.66 1.32
N VAL A 273 -6.26 1.26 0.26
CA VAL A 273 -6.21 -0.08 -0.32
C VAL A 273 -5.97 0.02 -1.81
N GLY A 274 -4.90 -0.61 -2.28
CA GLY A 274 -4.50 -0.68 -3.67
C GLY A 274 -5.00 -1.95 -4.35
N TYR A 275 -5.55 -1.79 -5.55
CA TYR A 275 -6.28 -2.83 -6.27
C TYR A 275 -5.68 -3.18 -7.63
N TRP A 276 -5.71 -4.48 -7.94
CA TRP A 276 -5.70 -5.02 -9.31
C TRP A 276 -7.13 -5.37 -9.70
N PRO A 277 -7.55 -5.22 -10.98
CA PRO A 277 -6.75 -5.17 -12.21
C PRO A 277 -6.59 -3.80 -12.86
N TYR A 278 -7.09 -2.74 -12.25
CA TYR A 278 -7.16 -1.40 -12.84
C TYR A 278 -6.23 -0.37 -12.19
N GLY A 279 -5.39 -0.78 -11.23
CA GLY A 279 -4.43 0.09 -10.55
C GLY A 279 -5.11 1.23 -9.78
N GLU A 280 -6.20 0.89 -9.09
CA GLU A 280 -7.03 1.84 -8.33
C GLU A 280 -6.63 1.82 -6.85
N ILE A 281 -6.76 2.98 -6.20
CA ILE A 281 -6.62 3.11 -4.76
C ILE A 281 -7.97 3.57 -4.21
N TYR A 282 -8.46 2.85 -3.20
CA TYR A 282 -9.62 3.22 -2.41
C TYR A 282 -9.16 3.75 -1.06
N ARG A 283 -9.88 4.74 -0.54
CA ARG A 283 -9.63 5.37 0.75
C ARG A 283 -10.87 5.25 1.61
N LEU A 284 -10.70 4.76 2.83
CA LEU A 284 -11.67 4.88 3.91
C LEU A 284 -11.27 6.09 4.75
N ASP A 285 -12.11 7.11 4.76
CA ASP A 285 -11.91 8.29 5.59
C ASP A 285 -12.15 7.94 7.07
N SER A 286 -11.15 8.14 7.92
CA SER A 286 -11.22 7.82 9.34
C SER A 286 -12.19 8.71 10.15
N LYS A 287 -12.61 9.86 9.62
CA LYS A 287 -13.59 10.74 10.28
C LYS A 287 -15.01 10.36 9.90
N THR A 288 -15.26 10.18 8.60
CA THR A 288 -16.62 9.94 8.09
C THR A 288 -16.95 8.45 8.01
N ASN A 289 -15.94 7.59 8.07
CA ASN A 289 -16.05 6.15 7.82
C ASN A 289 -16.64 5.84 6.43
N GLU A 290 -16.38 6.72 5.46
CA GLU A 290 -16.86 6.58 4.09
C GLU A 290 -15.74 6.14 3.15
N TRP A 291 -16.09 5.19 2.29
CA TRP A 291 -15.22 4.75 1.20
C TRP A 291 -15.35 5.68 0.00
N SER A 292 -14.22 6.01 -0.61
CA SER A 292 -14.15 6.67 -1.90
C SER A 292 -13.04 6.08 -2.76
N ARG A 293 -13.26 6.04 -4.08
CA ARG A 293 -12.16 5.77 -5.02
C ARG A 293 -11.25 6.99 -5.03
N PHE A 294 -10.10 6.87 -4.38
CA PHE A 294 -9.13 7.96 -4.20
C PHE A 294 -8.46 8.35 -5.51
N VAL A 295 -7.88 7.38 -6.23
CA VAL A 295 -7.23 7.62 -7.52
C VAL A 295 -7.17 6.34 -8.35
N ARG A 296 -7.03 6.50 -9.67
CA ARG A 296 -6.57 5.43 -10.55
C ARG A 296 -5.23 5.85 -11.12
N LEU A 297 -4.20 5.05 -10.89
CA LEU A 297 -2.81 5.40 -11.23
C LEU A 297 -2.44 5.12 -12.70
N PHE A 298 -3.39 4.56 -13.45
CA PHE A 298 -3.28 4.30 -14.88
C PHE A 298 -4.29 5.17 -15.64
N SER A 299 -3.83 5.85 -16.68
CA SER A 299 -4.69 6.69 -17.52
C SER A 299 -5.50 5.89 -18.53
N HIS A 300 -5.06 4.67 -18.85
CA HIS A 300 -5.67 3.81 -19.85
C HIS A 300 -5.89 2.38 -19.33
N PRO A 301 -6.95 1.66 -19.73
CA PRO A 301 -8.11 2.15 -20.48
C PRO A 301 -8.87 3.24 -19.71
N SER A 302 -9.36 4.27 -20.40
CA SER A 302 -10.02 5.43 -19.77
C SER A 302 -11.22 5.03 -18.90
N LYS A 303 -11.42 5.71 -17.77
CA LYS A 303 -12.50 5.44 -16.80
C LYS A 303 -13.92 5.40 -17.41
N ASN A 304 -14.20 6.21 -18.43
CA ASN A 304 -15.52 6.30 -19.06
C ASN A 304 -15.80 5.15 -20.03
N ARG A 305 -14.80 4.32 -20.32
CA ARG A 305 -15.04 3.02 -20.90
C ARG A 305 -15.32 2.10 -19.72
N THR A 306 -16.59 2.02 -19.29
CA THR A 306 -17.13 0.79 -18.72
C THR A 306 -16.45 -0.36 -19.44
N PRO A 307 -15.81 -1.33 -18.75
CA PRO A 307 -14.91 -2.30 -19.36
C PRO A 307 -15.53 -2.72 -20.67
N LEU A 308 -14.95 -2.30 -21.80
CA LEU A 308 -15.53 -2.49 -23.12
C LEU A 308 -15.81 -3.99 -23.17
N PHE A 309 -17.09 -4.37 -23.04
CA PHE A 309 -17.53 -5.76 -22.96
C PHE A 309 -17.06 -6.61 -21.75
N GLY A 310 -17.12 -6.10 -20.51
CA GLY A 310 -16.95 -6.94 -19.32
C GLY A 310 -15.59 -7.64 -19.23
N GLU A 311 -14.52 -7.00 -19.73
CA GLU A 311 -13.16 -7.51 -19.58
C GLU A 311 -12.75 -7.51 -18.10
N PRO A 312 -12.43 -8.67 -17.51
CA PRO A 312 -12.00 -8.72 -16.12
C PRO A 312 -10.60 -8.13 -15.93
N VAL A 313 -9.78 -8.07 -16.98
CA VAL A 313 -8.41 -7.55 -16.94
C VAL A 313 -8.17 -6.64 -18.15
N PRO A 314 -7.55 -5.45 -17.97
CA PRO A 314 -7.22 -4.56 -19.08
C PRO A 314 -6.55 -5.29 -20.25
N TYR A 315 -7.05 -5.04 -21.46
CA TYR A 315 -6.50 -5.53 -22.73
C TYR A 315 -6.51 -7.05 -22.89
N SER A 316 -7.19 -7.80 -22.01
CA SER A 316 -7.21 -9.26 -22.05
C SER A 316 -7.75 -9.80 -23.39
N LYS A 317 -8.77 -9.18 -24.00
CA LYS A 317 -9.24 -9.61 -25.33
C LYS A 317 -8.25 -9.30 -26.44
N ARG A 318 -7.56 -8.17 -26.36
CA ARG A 318 -6.52 -7.81 -27.33
C ARG A 318 -5.36 -8.80 -27.27
N LEU A 319 -4.92 -9.15 -26.07
CA LEU A 319 -3.91 -10.20 -25.87
C LEU A 319 -4.38 -11.55 -26.41
N PHE A 320 -5.65 -11.91 -26.20
CA PHE A 320 -6.22 -13.14 -26.74
C PHE A 320 -6.18 -13.15 -28.29
N ILE A 321 -6.58 -12.07 -28.94
CA ILE A 321 -6.51 -11.94 -30.40
C ILE A 321 -5.07 -12.00 -30.89
N LEU A 322 -4.17 -11.24 -30.26
CA LEU A 322 -2.74 -11.20 -30.61
C LEU A 322 -2.12 -12.61 -30.54
N LYS A 323 -2.40 -13.37 -29.47
CA LYS A 323 -1.96 -14.76 -29.33
C LYS A 323 -2.43 -15.65 -30.48
N ASN A 324 -3.70 -15.55 -30.84
CA ASN A 324 -4.28 -16.39 -31.89
C ASN A 324 -3.73 -16.03 -33.28
N VAL A 325 -3.47 -14.74 -33.53
CA VAL A 325 -2.83 -14.27 -34.76
C VAL A 325 -1.38 -14.76 -34.82
N LEU A 326 -0.59 -14.54 -33.77
CA LEU A 326 0.81 -14.98 -33.73
C LEU A 326 0.94 -16.49 -33.91
N LYS A 327 0.12 -17.28 -33.22
CA LYS A 327 0.08 -18.76 -33.34
C LYS A 327 -0.22 -19.22 -34.78
N LYS A 328 -0.92 -18.43 -35.59
CA LYS A 328 -1.28 -18.76 -36.97
C LYS A 328 -0.17 -18.44 -37.97
N PHE A 329 0.57 -17.34 -37.77
CA PHE A 329 1.56 -16.84 -38.74
C PHE A 329 2.99 -17.26 -38.46
N THR A 330 3.27 -17.62 -37.22
CA THR A 330 4.57 -18.14 -36.84
C THR A 330 4.34 -19.59 -36.45
N ASN A 331 5.21 -20.53 -36.88
CA ASN A 331 5.32 -21.86 -36.27
C ASN A 331 5.87 -21.73 -34.83
N PHE A 332 5.36 -20.74 -34.09
CA PHE A 332 5.65 -20.43 -32.72
C PHE A 332 5.05 -21.55 -31.91
N ARG A 333 5.84 -22.62 -31.83
CA ARG A 333 5.83 -23.51 -30.68
C ARG A 333 6.05 -22.57 -29.51
N SER A 334 4.96 -22.21 -28.84
CA SER A 334 5.01 -21.64 -27.50
C SER A 334 5.86 -22.62 -26.71
N SER A 335 7.15 -22.31 -26.51
CA SER A 335 7.90 -23.00 -25.48
C SER A 335 7.05 -22.90 -24.24
N GLU A 336 6.78 -24.02 -23.58
CA GLU A 336 5.83 -24.16 -22.46
C GLU A 336 6.08 -23.19 -21.29
N ASN A 337 7.06 -22.29 -21.38
CA ASN A 337 7.54 -21.44 -20.31
C ASN A 337 7.19 -19.94 -20.35
N GLU A 338 6.68 -19.33 -21.43
CA GLU A 338 6.32 -17.88 -21.38
C GLU A 338 5.09 -17.52 -22.23
N ASP A 339 3.97 -18.18 -21.96
CA ASP A 339 2.70 -17.78 -22.53
C ASP A 339 2.22 -16.47 -21.86
N ILE A 340 2.30 -15.31 -22.54
CA ILE A 340 1.88 -13.99 -22.04
C ILE A 340 0.46 -14.11 -21.47
N SER A 341 0.28 -14.24 -20.16
CA SER A 341 -1.05 -14.50 -19.59
C SER A 341 -2.05 -13.43 -20.03
N LEU A 342 -3.35 -13.76 -20.14
CA LEU A 342 -4.39 -12.73 -20.35
C LEU A 342 -4.40 -11.70 -19.22
N ALA A 343 -3.78 -12.03 -18.08
CA ALA A 343 -3.58 -11.17 -16.95
C ALA A 343 -2.28 -10.34 -16.98
N PHE A 344 -1.45 -10.48 -18.03
CA PHE A 344 -0.14 -9.84 -18.14
C PHE A 344 -0.27 -8.32 -18.02
N LEU A 345 -1.08 -7.67 -18.87
CA LEU A 345 -1.32 -6.22 -18.82
C LEU A 345 -2.30 -5.79 -17.72
N GLY A 346 -2.50 -6.63 -16.70
CA GLY A 346 -3.24 -6.23 -15.52
C GLY A 346 -2.48 -5.19 -14.71
N GLN A 347 -3.20 -4.18 -14.22
CA GLN A 347 -2.65 -2.98 -13.60
C GLN A 347 -2.70 -3.11 -12.08
N ARG A 348 -1.54 -3.18 -11.44
CA ARG A 348 -1.43 -3.34 -9.98
C ARG A 348 -1.11 -2.05 -9.30
N VAL A 349 -1.58 -1.92 -8.06
CA VAL A 349 -0.92 -1.12 -7.02
C VAL A 349 -0.20 -2.10 -6.12
N SER A 350 1.06 -2.40 -6.46
CA SER A 350 1.81 -3.49 -5.83
C SER A 350 2.29 -3.16 -4.43
N ALA A 351 2.46 -1.87 -4.11
CA ALA A 351 2.87 -1.43 -2.78
C ALA A 351 2.28 -0.05 -2.42
N LEU A 352 1.99 0.11 -1.13
CA LEU A 352 1.61 1.35 -0.47
C LEU A 352 2.49 1.53 0.78
N VAL A 353 3.46 2.44 0.76
CA VAL A 353 4.49 2.52 1.80
C VAL A 353 4.47 3.90 2.47
N PRO A 354 3.98 4.01 3.72
CA PRO A 354 4.19 5.21 4.52
C PRO A 354 5.69 5.39 4.80
N TYR A 355 6.24 6.53 4.40
CA TYR A 355 7.65 6.86 4.60
C TYR A 355 7.83 8.37 4.71
N ASN A 356 8.49 8.83 5.76
CA ASN A 356 8.57 10.25 6.14
C ASN A 356 7.18 10.91 6.09
N ASP A 357 7.08 12.02 5.39
CA ASP A 357 5.90 12.87 5.26
C ASP A 357 4.89 12.41 4.21
N SER A 358 4.98 11.18 3.71
CA SER A 358 4.20 10.75 2.55
C SER A 358 3.87 9.27 2.51
N LEU A 359 2.87 8.95 1.68
CA LEU A 359 2.54 7.60 1.26
C LEU A 359 3.05 7.40 -0.18
N TYR A 360 3.90 6.41 -0.39
CA TYR A 360 4.40 6.06 -1.71
C TYR A 360 3.57 4.92 -2.29
N ALA A 361 3.00 5.13 -3.47
CA ALA A 361 2.27 4.11 -4.22
C ALA A 361 3.09 3.66 -5.42
N ILE A 362 3.23 2.35 -5.61
CA ILE A 362 3.93 1.77 -6.75
C ILE A 362 2.96 1.00 -7.63
N THR A 363 3.04 1.26 -8.93
CA THR A 363 2.32 0.48 -9.92
C THR A 363 3.20 -0.63 -10.48
N SER A 364 2.58 -1.74 -10.89
CA SER A 364 3.31 -2.88 -11.42
C SER A 364 2.48 -3.65 -12.44
N ASN A 365 3.18 -4.35 -13.33
CA ASN A 365 2.62 -5.47 -14.06
C ASN A 365 2.36 -6.66 -13.10
N LEU A 366 1.40 -7.54 -13.44
CA LEU A 366 1.14 -8.75 -12.66
C LEU A 366 2.29 -9.75 -12.71
N ARG A 367 2.95 -9.86 -13.86
CA ARG A 367 4.07 -10.76 -14.10
C ARG A 367 5.38 -9.96 -14.14
N ALA A 368 6.49 -10.67 -14.27
CA ALA A 368 7.79 -10.06 -14.48
C ALA A 368 7.86 -9.51 -15.92
N TRP A 369 7.68 -8.20 -16.08
CA TRP A 369 7.93 -7.49 -17.33
C TRP A 369 9.37 -6.95 -17.26
N GLY A 370 10.31 -7.83 -17.61
CA GLY A 370 11.75 -7.53 -17.64
C GLY A 370 12.26 -7.29 -19.06
N ASN A 371 13.59 -7.37 -19.21
CA ASN A 371 14.29 -7.17 -20.49
C ASN A 371 13.93 -8.17 -21.58
N ASN A 372 13.34 -9.31 -21.22
CA ASN A 372 12.93 -10.34 -22.17
C ASN A 372 11.61 -10.03 -22.89
N VAL A 373 10.84 -9.02 -22.43
CA VAL A 373 9.56 -8.66 -23.06
C VAL A 373 9.69 -7.34 -23.79
N ASN A 374 9.62 -7.38 -25.12
CA ASN A 374 9.73 -6.20 -25.96
C ASN A 374 8.43 -5.36 -25.88
N PRO A 375 8.47 -4.12 -25.37
CA PRO A 375 7.27 -3.28 -25.26
C PRO A 375 6.61 -2.97 -26.61
N LYS A 376 7.35 -3.06 -27.72
CA LYS A 376 6.82 -2.86 -29.08
C LYS A 376 5.81 -3.94 -29.51
N GLU A 377 5.75 -5.07 -28.81
CA GLU A 377 4.69 -6.08 -29.02
C GLU A 377 3.31 -5.58 -28.59
N PHE A 378 3.25 -4.50 -27.82
CA PHE A 378 2.03 -3.83 -27.39
C PHE A 378 1.87 -2.49 -28.11
N ASP A 379 1.89 -2.51 -29.45
CA ASP A 379 1.77 -1.32 -30.33
C ASP A 379 0.53 -0.44 -30.07
N PHE A 380 -0.49 -1.01 -29.43
CA PHE A 380 -1.69 -0.32 -28.99
C PHE A 380 -1.54 0.46 -27.68
N LEU A 381 -0.38 0.39 -27.03
CA LEU A 381 0.03 1.23 -25.91
C LEU A 381 1.14 2.17 -26.37
N ASN A 382 0.99 3.46 -26.09
CA ASN A 382 2.09 4.40 -26.30
C ASN A 382 3.11 4.35 -25.16
N GLU A 383 4.29 4.93 -25.36
CA GLU A 383 5.37 4.91 -24.38
C GLU A 383 4.93 5.46 -23.00
N SER A 384 4.14 6.54 -22.98
CA SER A 384 3.62 7.11 -21.73
C SER A 384 2.77 6.11 -20.94
N GLN A 385 1.92 5.33 -21.62
CA GLN A 385 1.06 4.29 -21.01
C GLN A 385 1.88 3.09 -20.55
N ILE A 386 2.88 2.67 -21.33
CA ILE A 386 3.79 1.58 -20.93
C ILE A 386 4.58 2.02 -19.69
N ASN A 387 4.99 3.28 -19.62
CA ASN A 387 5.68 3.86 -18.46
C ASN A 387 4.79 4.02 -17.23
N GLU A 388 3.46 3.80 -17.31
CA GLU A 388 2.62 3.70 -16.11
C GLU A 388 2.83 2.39 -15.35
N TYR A 389 3.35 1.34 -15.99
CA TYR A 389 3.81 0.14 -15.29
C TYR A 389 5.18 0.44 -14.68
N GLY A 390 5.33 0.27 -13.36
CA GLY A 390 6.55 0.64 -12.65
C GLY A 390 6.62 2.13 -12.27
N ALA A 391 5.53 2.88 -12.38
CA ALA A 391 5.49 4.27 -11.92
C ALA A 391 5.43 4.32 -10.38
N ILE A 392 6.04 5.38 -9.83
CA ILE A 392 5.99 5.67 -8.39
C ILE A 392 5.31 7.01 -8.19
N TYR A 393 4.39 7.04 -7.23
CA TYR A 393 3.62 8.22 -6.86
C TYR A 393 3.87 8.57 -5.40
N LYS A 394 4.22 9.83 -5.14
CA LYS A 394 4.27 10.42 -3.80
C LYS A 394 2.90 11.04 -3.50
N ILE A 395 2.22 10.51 -2.49
CA ILE A 395 0.96 11.04 -1.96
C ILE A 395 1.29 11.79 -0.67
N TYR A 396 1.12 13.11 -0.69
CA TYR A 396 1.45 13.99 0.42
C TYR A 396 0.20 14.62 1.01
N SER A 397 0.19 14.79 2.34
CA SER A 397 -0.80 15.57 3.07
C SER A 397 -0.09 16.25 4.24
N GLU A 398 -0.38 17.52 4.44
CA GLU A 398 0.23 18.32 5.49
C GLU A 398 -0.04 17.71 6.88
N GLY A 399 0.96 17.78 7.76
CA GLY A 399 0.85 17.35 9.15
C GLY A 399 0.93 15.85 9.37
N CYS A 400 1.24 15.04 8.34
CA CYS A 400 1.42 13.59 8.45
C CYS A 400 2.90 13.24 8.39
N ASN A 401 3.36 12.32 9.26
CA ASN A 401 4.76 11.96 9.34
C ASN A 401 4.97 10.56 9.91
N THR A 402 5.84 9.78 9.29
CA THR A 402 6.28 8.46 9.75
C THR A 402 7.65 8.57 10.38
N VAL A 403 7.78 8.14 11.64
CA VAL A 403 9.05 8.19 12.38
C VAL A 403 9.33 6.88 13.08
N LYS A 404 10.62 6.59 13.28
CA LYS A 404 11.07 5.53 14.18
C LYS A 404 10.67 5.91 15.60
N SER A 405 9.87 5.09 16.27
CA SER A 405 9.61 5.29 17.69
C SER A 405 10.89 5.00 18.46
N LYS A 406 11.21 5.84 19.45
CA LYS A 406 12.12 5.42 20.52
C LYS A 406 11.51 4.14 21.11
N ILE A 407 12.34 3.11 21.25
CA ILE A 407 11.91 1.85 21.85
C ILE A 407 11.55 2.22 23.29
N ASP A 408 10.27 2.09 23.63
CA ASP A 408 9.74 2.30 24.97
C ASP A 408 10.20 1.17 25.90
#